data_AF-A0A0D6R7K2-F1
#
_entry.id   AF-A0A0D6R7K2-F1
#
_cell.length_a   1.000
_cell.length_b   1.000
_cell.length_c   1.000
_cell.angle_alpha   90.00
_cell.angle_beta   90.00
_cell.angle_gamma   90.00
#
_symmetry.space_group_name_H-M   'P 1'
#
loop_
_entity.id
_entity.type
_entity.pdbx_description
1 polymer ?
#
loop_
_entity_poly.entity_id
_entity_poly.type
_entity_poly.pdbx_seq_one_letter_code
_entity_poly.pdbx_strand_id
1 'polypeptide(L)'
;MRMGSGVAELSMPLKTKSLPSLPCKKSPVRTSLHERKHKSLSIRAVAANNFTLDVRDRRADVVRGIEESLSLFNCLSETHLDKTVTGVGSKIRGKVRDIYSAGDYLILVTTDRQSAFDRVLASVPFKGQVLNQTSLWWFNNTKDIVPNAVVSSPDLNVTIAKKCSVYPVEFVVRGYVTGTTSTSLWTVYSKGVRNYCGNVLPDGLVKNQRLEKNILTPTTKAADHDVPISPEEIVEQGLMTRDELNEACRKALVLFEYGQSVAAEHGLLLVDTKYEFGKADDGSILLIDEVHTPDSSRYWIAASYEERLKKGLEPENIDKEFLRLWFSNNCDPYKDKVLPDAPRELVSELAWRYIFLYETITGLKFDLPDAKESIHDRISRNVSQAMLHL
;
A
#
# COMPACT_ATOMS: atom_id res chain seq x y z
N MET A 1 16.06 31.74 -77.93
CA MET A 1 17.04 32.84 -78.13
C MET A 1 18.25 32.53 -77.26
N ARG A 2 19.41 32.18 -77.86
CA ARG A 2 20.67 31.64 -77.23
C ARG A 2 20.47 30.29 -76.48
N MET A 3 21.11 29.15 -76.78
CA MET A 3 22.49 28.77 -77.23
C MET A 3 23.56 29.05 -76.16
N GLY A 4 24.52 28.17 -75.80
CA GLY A 4 24.89 26.77 -76.15
C GLY A 4 25.66 26.14 -74.95
N SER A 5 26.54 25.12 -75.00
CA SER A 5 27.17 24.31 -76.08
C SER A 5 28.12 23.23 -75.49
N GLY A 6 28.31 22.08 -76.17
CA GLY A 6 29.38 21.05 -75.93
C GLY A 6 29.04 19.94 -74.90
N VAL A 7 29.22 18.62 -75.10
CA VAL A 7 30.01 17.78 -76.06
C VAL A 7 31.52 18.11 -76.00
N ALA A 8 32.51 17.22 -75.79
CA ALA A 8 32.68 15.75 -75.99
C ALA A 8 33.80 15.21 -75.00
N GLU A 9 34.22 13.93 -74.86
CA GLU A 9 33.78 12.61 -75.37
C GLU A 9 34.34 11.39 -74.56
N LEU A 10 34.51 10.21 -75.19
CA LEU A 10 34.94 8.88 -74.71
C LEU A 10 36.43 8.66 -74.35
N SER A 11 36.71 7.74 -73.41
CA SER A 11 37.58 6.54 -73.66
C SER A 11 37.61 5.55 -72.48
N MET A 12 37.52 4.25 -72.78
CA MET A 12 37.88 3.14 -71.87
C MET A 12 39.30 2.65 -72.20
N PRO A 13 40.01 2.00 -71.25
CA PRO A 13 40.09 0.53 -71.38
C PRO A 13 40.05 -0.24 -70.05
N LEU A 14 39.56 -1.48 -70.13
CA LEU A 14 39.70 -2.48 -69.05
C LEU A 14 41.18 -2.85 -68.83
N LYS A 15 41.60 -2.99 -67.56
CA LYS A 15 42.60 -4.00 -67.17
C LYS A 15 42.25 -4.63 -65.82
N THR A 16 42.26 -5.95 -65.80
CA THR A 16 41.96 -6.82 -64.67
C THR A 16 43.13 -6.90 -63.70
N LYS A 17 42.84 -6.89 -62.39
CA LYS A 17 43.65 -7.57 -61.36
C LYS A 17 42.75 -8.21 -60.32
N SER A 18 42.92 -9.51 -60.14
CA SER A 18 42.27 -10.34 -59.14
C SER A 18 42.83 -10.09 -57.74
N LEU A 19 41.96 -10.19 -56.72
CA LEU A 19 42.33 -10.33 -55.31
C LEU A 19 41.58 -11.53 -54.71
N PRO A 20 42.19 -12.26 -53.75
CA PRO A 20 41.80 -13.63 -53.44
C PRO A 20 40.64 -13.74 -52.43
N SER A 21 39.88 -14.83 -52.57
CA SER A 21 38.81 -15.23 -51.65
C SER A 21 39.34 -15.99 -50.44
N LEU A 22 38.96 -15.56 -49.23
CA LEU A 22 39.09 -16.31 -47.96
C LEU A 22 37.87 -15.98 -47.05
N PRO A 23 37.54 -16.81 -46.04
CA PRO A 23 36.22 -17.45 -46.04
C PRO A 23 35.20 -16.88 -45.04
N CYS A 24 33.94 -17.21 -45.31
CA CYS A 24 32.80 -17.00 -44.43
C CYS A 24 32.99 -17.72 -43.07
N LYS A 25 33.16 -16.96 -41.98
CA LYS A 25 32.99 -17.47 -40.61
C LYS A 25 31.57 -17.16 -40.13
N LYS A 26 30.74 -18.19 -40.00
CA LYS A 26 29.49 -18.11 -39.22
C LYS A 26 29.84 -18.05 -37.74
N SER A 27 29.57 -16.92 -37.08
CA SER A 27 29.55 -16.83 -35.62
C SER A 27 28.13 -17.10 -35.11
N PRO A 28 27.92 -18.01 -34.14
CA PRO A 28 26.59 -18.28 -33.60
C PRO A 28 26.20 -17.22 -32.58
N VAL A 29 25.36 -16.27 -32.98
CA VAL A 29 24.69 -15.36 -32.03
C VAL A 29 23.43 -16.04 -31.50
N ARG A 30 23.52 -16.66 -30.33
CA ARG A 30 22.35 -17.05 -29.52
C ARG A 30 22.60 -16.81 -28.04
N THR A 31 21.52 -16.46 -27.34
CA THR A 31 21.31 -16.52 -25.88
C THR A 31 22.35 -15.85 -24.98
N SER A 32 22.12 -14.58 -24.62
CA SER A 32 22.71 -13.97 -23.40
C SER A 32 21.89 -12.86 -22.72
N LEU A 33 20.82 -12.35 -23.35
CA LEU A 33 19.95 -11.31 -22.77
C LEU A 33 18.87 -11.88 -21.81
N HIS A 34 18.27 -13.03 -22.13
CA HIS A 34 17.30 -13.68 -21.23
C HIS A 34 17.98 -14.20 -19.95
N GLU A 35 19.12 -14.89 -20.07
CA GLU A 35 19.83 -15.42 -18.90
C GLU A 35 20.31 -14.34 -17.93
N ARG A 36 20.72 -13.16 -18.43
CA ARG A 36 21.11 -12.04 -17.57
C ARG A 36 19.93 -11.50 -16.76
N LYS A 37 18.75 -11.34 -17.37
CA LYS A 37 17.52 -10.97 -16.63
C LYS A 37 17.07 -12.06 -15.64
N HIS A 38 17.11 -13.34 -16.03
CA HIS A 38 16.75 -14.43 -15.12
C HIS A 38 17.73 -14.55 -13.95
N LYS A 39 19.05 -14.41 -14.15
CA LYS A 39 20.03 -14.39 -13.05
C LYS A 39 19.88 -13.19 -12.12
N SER A 40 19.60 -11.98 -12.64
CA SER A 40 19.35 -10.82 -11.78
C SER A 40 18.06 -10.97 -10.96
N LEU A 41 17.01 -11.54 -11.56
CA LEU A 41 15.76 -11.83 -10.87
C LEU A 41 15.93 -12.94 -9.82
N SER A 42 16.67 -14.01 -10.11
CA SER A 42 16.90 -15.10 -9.16
C SER A 42 17.77 -14.67 -7.98
N ILE A 43 18.81 -13.85 -8.21
CA ILE A 43 19.65 -13.32 -7.12
C ILE A 43 18.83 -12.40 -6.22
N ARG A 44 18.00 -11.51 -6.78
CA ARG A 44 17.09 -10.66 -6.01
C ARG A 44 16.07 -11.48 -5.22
N ALA A 45 15.44 -12.48 -5.84
CA ALA A 45 14.48 -13.35 -5.14
C ALA A 45 15.13 -14.12 -3.98
N VAL A 46 16.37 -14.61 -4.13
CA VAL A 46 17.11 -15.25 -3.03
C VAL A 46 17.47 -14.25 -1.93
N ALA A 47 17.91 -13.04 -2.26
CA ALA A 47 18.20 -12.00 -1.28
C ALA A 47 16.95 -11.58 -0.50
N ALA A 48 15.83 -11.37 -1.19
CA ALA A 48 14.53 -11.08 -0.59
C ALA A 48 14.11 -12.18 0.40
N ASN A 49 14.17 -13.45 -0.05
CA ASN A 49 13.79 -14.59 0.77
C ASN A 49 14.70 -14.77 2.00
N ASN A 50 16.00 -14.47 1.87
CA ASN A 50 16.93 -14.47 3.01
C ASN A 50 16.62 -13.36 4.01
N PHE A 51 16.22 -12.16 3.55
CA PHE A 51 15.81 -11.08 4.45
C PHE A 51 14.48 -11.42 5.15
N THR A 52 13.50 -11.99 4.45
CA THR A 52 12.26 -12.49 5.06
C THR A 52 12.53 -13.57 6.13
N LEU A 53 13.61 -14.35 5.99
CA LEU A 53 14.04 -15.33 7.00
C LEU A 53 14.67 -14.65 8.23
N ASP A 54 15.56 -13.68 8.06
CA ASP A 54 16.17 -12.90 9.16
C ASP A 54 15.09 -12.18 10.01
N VAL A 55 14.08 -11.60 9.35
CA VAL A 55 12.90 -11.04 10.03
C VAL A 55 12.15 -12.13 10.83
N ARG A 56 11.97 -13.34 10.27
CA ARG A 56 11.32 -14.47 10.98
C ARG A 56 12.12 -14.96 12.18
N ASP A 57 13.46 -14.95 12.14
CA ASP A 57 14.30 -15.36 13.26
C ASP A 57 14.14 -14.45 14.49
N ARG A 58 13.84 -13.16 14.26
CA ARG A 58 13.54 -12.20 15.32
C ARG A 58 12.16 -12.33 15.96
N ARG A 59 11.29 -13.21 15.46
CA ARG A 59 9.93 -13.45 16.00
C ARG A 59 9.94 -13.69 17.51
N ALA A 60 10.89 -14.47 18.02
CA ALA A 60 10.95 -14.80 19.45
C ALA A 60 11.20 -13.56 20.33
N ASP A 61 11.98 -12.60 19.86
CA ASP A 61 12.29 -11.36 20.58
C ASP A 61 11.13 -10.37 20.49
N VAL A 62 10.55 -10.22 19.30
CA VAL A 62 9.40 -9.34 19.06
C VAL A 62 8.18 -9.81 19.86
N VAL A 63 7.89 -11.12 19.88
CA VAL A 63 6.80 -11.68 20.68
C VAL A 63 7.01 -11.45 22.18
N ARG A 64 8.25 -11.52 22.71
CA ARG A 64 8.48 -11.17 24.13
C ARG A 64 8.12 -9.71 24.44
N GLY A 65 8.47 -8.77 23.57
CA GLY A 65 8.07 -7.36 23.72
C GLY A 65 6.56 -7.12 23.60
N ILE A 66 5.88 -7.85 22.71
CA ILE A 66 4.42 -7.86 22.59
C ILE A 66 3.78 -8.37 23.89
N GLU A 67 4.27 -9.49 24.43
CA GLU A 67 3.77 -10.06 25.69
C GLU A 67 4.04 -9.16 26.90
N GLU A 68 5.15 -8.42 26.94
CA GLU A 68 5.42 -7.42 27.99
C GLU A 68 4.43 -6.25 27.90
N SER A 69 4.21 -5.68 26.71
CA SER A 69 3.22 -4.61 26.48
C SER A 69 1.79 -5.06 26.85
N LEU A 70 1.38 -6.27 26.46
CA LEU A 70 0.08 -6.85 26.85
C LEU A 70 -0.05 -7.03 28.36
N SER A 71 1.02 -7.43 29.05
CA SER A 71 1.00 -7.64 30.51
C SER A 71 0.97 -6.34 31.30
N LEU A 72 1.50 -5.25 30.72
CA LEU A 72 1.46 -3.90 31.28
C LEU A 72 0.24 -3.08 30.81
N PHE A 73 -0.66 -3.68 30.01
CA PHE A 73 -1.82 -3.02 29.38
C PHE A 73 -1.47 -1.75 28.57
N ASN A 74 -0.23 -1.66 28.06
CA ASN A 74 0.31 -0.46 27.41
C ASN A 74 -0.02 -0.43 25.90
N CYS A 75 -1.33 -0.48 25.59
CA CYS A 75 -1.88 -0.34 24.24
C CYS A 75 -2.62 0.99 24.10
N LEU A 76 -2.33 1.75 23.05
CA LEU A 76 -2.99 3.05 22.81
C LEU A 76 -4.39 2.84 22.23
N SER A 77 -5.42 2.78 23.08
CA SER A 77 -6.81 2.62 22.63
C SER A 77 -7.52 3.94 22.32
N GLU A 78 -7.06 5.06 22.89
CA GLU A 78 -7.48 6.43 22.59
C GLU A 78 -6.46 7.48 23.09
N THR A 79 -6.63 8.75 22.71
CA THR A 79 -5.85 9.88 23.26
C THR A 79 -6.71 11.04 23.79
N HIS A 80 -6.09 11.96 24.54
CA HIS A 80 -6.73 13.16 25.09
C HIS A 80 -5.86 14.43 24.92
N LEU A 81 -5.23 14.60 23.76
CA LEU A 81 -4.32 15.74 23.50
C LEU A 81 -5.03 17.11 23.60
N ASP A 82 -6.34 17.14 23.35
CA ASP A 82 -7.26 18.25 23.61
C ASP A 82 -7.28 18.72 25.08
N LYS A 83 -6.78 17.90 26.00
CA LYS A 83 -6.72 18.15 27.46
C LYS A 83 -5.30 18.19 28.01
N THR A 84 -4.33 17.55 27.34
CA THR A 84 -2.95 17.43 27.81
C THR A 84 -1.95 18.34 27.09
N VAL A 85 -2.32 18.94 25.95
CA VAL A 85 -1.40 19.76 25.13
C VAL A 85 -2.04 21.10 24.79
N THR A 86 -1.42 22.20 25.21
CA THR A 86 -1.85 23.56 24.88
C THR A 86 -1.80 23.82 23.37
N GLY A 87 -2.83 24.47 22.82
CA GLY A 87 -2.94 24.79 21.40
C GLY A 87 -3.53 23.68 20.54
N VAL A 88 -3.74 22.48 21.10
CA VAL A 88 -4.49 21.40 20.44
C VAL A 88 -5.99 21.61 20.62
N GLY A 89 -6.71 21.62 19.51
CA GLY A 89 -8.16 21.83 19.44
C GLY A 89 -8.98 20.55 19.53
N SER A 90 -10.17 20.56 18.93
CA SER A 90 -11.16 19.49 19.05
C SER A 90 -10.66 18.13 18.52
N LYS A 91 -11.06 17.06 19.22
CA LYS A 91 -10.84 15.65 18.86
C LYS A 91 -11.95 15.13 17.94
N ILE A 92 -11.56 14.43 16.88
CA ILE A 92 -12.40 13.55 16.07
C ILE A 92 -11.88 12.11 16.23
N ARG A 93 -12.74 11.16 16.64
CA ARG A 93 -12.37 9.75 16.80
C ARG A 93 -12.80 8.96 15.56
N GLY A 94 -11.83 8.55 14.74
CA GLY A 94 -12.05 7.59 13.66
C GLY A 94 -11.91 6.13 14.13
N LYS A 95 -12.10 5.17 13.21
CA LYS A 95 -11.95 3.73 13.51
C LYS A 95 -10.58 3.40 14.12
N VAL A 96 -9.50 3.89 13.50
CA VAL A 96 -8.10 3.61 13.90
C VAL A 96 -7.32 4.87 14.34
N ARG A 97 -7.64 6.05 13.81
CA ARG A 97 -6.96 7.31 14.14
C ARG A 97 -7.80 8.21 15.05
N ASP A 98 -7.14 8.85 16.01
CA ASP A 98 -7.67 10.01 16.74
C ASP A 98 -7.06 11.26 16.10
N ILE A 99 -7.90 12.18 15.64
CA ILE A 99 -7.51 13.36 14.84
C ILE A 99 -7.79 14.62 15.64
N TYR A 100 -6.83 15.53 15.70
CA TYR A 100 -6.99 16.83 16.37
C TYR A 100 -6.70 17.98 15.41
N SER A 101 -7.42 19.08 15.58
CA SER A 101 -7.12 20.34 14.89
C SER A 101 -6.04 21.14 15.62
N ALA A 102 -5.09 21.72 14.89
CA ALA A 102 -4.04 22.58 15.45
C ALA A 102 -3.68 23.69 14.45
N GLY A 103 -4.36 24.84 14.51
CA GLY A 103 -4.19 25.91 13.53
C GLY A 103 -4.47 25.43 12.09
N ASP A 104 -3.51 25.60 11.19
CA ASP A 104 -3.56 25.11 9.80
C ASP A 104 -3.20 23.63 9.64
N TYR A 105 -2.91 22.94 10.75
CA TYR A 105 -2.48 21.55 10.79
C TYR A 105 -3.54 20.61 11.40
N LEU A 106 -3.34 19.32 11.16
CA LEU A 106 -3.99 18.21 11.83
C LEU A 106 -2.93 17.36 12.52
N ILE A 107 -3.20 16.97 13.76
CA ILE A 107 -2.40 15.98 14.50
C ILE A 107 -3.14 14.65 14.37
N LEU A 108 -2.53 13.70 13.65
CA LEU A 108 -3.07 12.39 13.35
C LEU A 108 -2.41 11.37 14.28
N VAL A 109 -3.10 10.93 15.34
CA VAL A 109 -2.61 9.89 16.23
C VAL A 109 -3.14 8.53 15.77
N THR A 110 -2.24 7.67 15.32
CA THR A 110 -2.60 6.31 14.90
C THR A 110 -2.59 5.38 16.11
N THR A 111 -3.75 4.83 16.43
CA THR A 111 -3.99 4.05 17.65
C THR A 111 -3.89 2.55 17.41
N ASP A 112 -3.76 1.79 18.49
CA ASP A 112 -3.65 0.33 18.49
C ASP A 112 -5.01 -0.36 18.26
N ARG A 113 -6.11 0.41 18.13
CA ARG A 113 -7.44 -0.12 17.83
C ARG A 113 -7.42 -0.93 16.54
N GLN A 114 -7.88 -2.18 16.63
CA GLN A 114 -8.17 -3.01 15.47
C GLN A 114 -9.68 -3.10 15.28
N SER A 115 -10.14 -2.91 14.04
CA SER A 115 -11.57 -2.90 13.70
C SER A 115 -11.91 -3.77 12.50
N ALA A 116 -13.03 -4.47 12.59
CA ALA A 116 -13.78 -5.07 11.49
C ALA A 116 -15.26 -5.21 11.90
N PHE A 117 -16.14 -5.50 10.94
CA PHE A 117 -17.60 -5.53 11.18
C PHE A 117 -18.13 -4.22 11.81
N ASP A 118 -17.50 -3.10 11.42
CA ASP A 118 -17.76 -1.74 11.91
C ASP A 118 -17.64 -1.52 13.42
N ARG A 119 -16.93 -2.44 14.10
CA ARG A 119 -16.67 -2.42 15.53
C ARG A 119 -15.17 -2.48 15.81
N VAL A 120 -14.76 -1.96 16.97
CA VAL A 120 -13.42 -2.22 17.53
C VAL A 120 -13.46 -3.61 18.16
N LEU A 121 -12.56 -4.49 17.72
CA LEU A 121 -12.52 -5.90 18.11
C LEU A 121 -11.42 -6.20 19.15
N ALA A 122 -10.34 -5.44 19.12
CA ALA A 122 -9.20 -5.59 20.03
C ALA A 122 -8.37 -4.30 20.03
N SER A 123 -7.48 -4.15 21.02
CA SER A 123 -6.30 -3.29 20.91
C SER A 123 -5.08 -4.17 20.68
N VAL A 124 -4.32 -3.89 19.63
CA VAL A 124 -3.19 -4.71 19.17
C VAL A 124 -1.89 -3.96 19.44
N PRO A 125 -1.01 -4.46 20.35
CA PRO A 125 0.21 -3.77 20.72
C PRO A 125 1.01 -3.31 19.50
N PHE A 126 1.48 -2.06 19.56
CA PHE A 126 2.33 -1.44 18.54
C PHE A 126 1.73 -1.29 17.13
N LYS A 127 0.45 -1.67 16.91
CA LYS A 127 -0.24 -1.52 15.62
C LYS A 127 -0.21 -0.07 15.16
N GLY A 128 -0.49 0.88 16.04
CA GLY A 128 -0.51 2.30 15.72
C GLY A 128 0.84 2.82 15.24
N GLN A 129 1.92 2.36 15.90
CA GLN A 129 3.30 2.67 15.52
C GLN A 129 3.64 2.06 14.15
N VAL A 130 3.35 0.76 13.93
CA VAL A 130 3.58 0.09 12.65
C VAL A 130 2.89 0.83 11.50
N LEU A 131 1.61 1.17 11.63
CA LEU A 131 0.83 1.82 10.59
C LEU A 131 1.36 3.22 10.27
N ASN A 132 1.69 4.01 11.29
CA ASN A 132 2.24 5.35 11.14
C ASN A 132 3.63 5.32 10.48
N GLN A 133 4.56 4.49 10.99
CA GLN A 133 5.92 4.38 10.46
C GLN A 133 5.96 3.77 9.04
N THR A 134 5.08 2.80 8.73
CA THR A 134 4.92 2.28 7.37
C THR A 134 4.49 3.39 6.41
N SER A 135 3.46 4.16 6.79
CA SER A 135 2.96 5.26 5.96
C SER A 135 4.02 6.34 5.73
N LEU A 136 4.76 6.74 6.77
CA LEU A 136 5.84 7.73 6.68
C LEU A 136 6.98 7.26 5.75
N TRP A 137 7.34 5.97 5.82
CA TRP A 137 8.31 5.38 4.90
C TRP A 137 7.83 5.47 3.45
N TRP A 138 6.57 5.13 3.19
CA TRP A 138 5.99 5.26 1.84
C TRP A 138 5.88 6.71 1.37
N PHE A 139 5.37 7.62 2.18
CA PHE A 139 5.27 9.05 1.85
C PHE A 139 6.62 9.65 1.41
N ASN A 140 7.73 9.26 2.05
CA ASN A 140 9.06 9.68 1.62
C ASN A 140 9.52 9.01 0.31
N ASN A 141 9.21 7.72 0.11
CA ASN A 141 9.58 6.98 -1.10
C ASN A 141 8.71 7.31 -2.33
N THR A 142 7.52 7.90 -2.15
CA THR A 142 6.59 8.23 -3.25
C THR A 142 6.43 9.73 -3.52
N LYS A 143 7.15 10.60 -2.82
CA LYS A 143 7.03 12.08 -2.96
C LYS A 143 7.27 12.59 -4.38
N ASP A 144 8.09 11.91 -5.16
CA ASP A 144 8.38 12.24 -6.57
C ASP A 144 7.25 11.83 -7.52
N ILE A 145 6.34 10.94 -7.08
CA ILE A 145 5.12 10.53 -7.80
C ILE A 145 3.97 11.50 -7.48
N VAL A 146 3.84 11.88 -6.21
CA VAL A 146 2.80 12.77 -5.69
C VAL A 146 3.28 13.41 -4.37
N PRO A 147 3.14 14.74 -4.22
CA PRO A 147 3.38 15.39 -2.92
C PRO A 147 2.38 14.88 -1.88
N ASN A 148 2.71 14.97 -0.61
CA ASN A 148 1.84 14.53 0.49
C ASN A 148 1.69 15.63 1.54
N ALA A 149 0.71 15.47 2.43
CA ALA A 149 0.39 16.48 3.44
C ALA A 149 1.29 16.46 4.70
N VAL A 150 2.25 15.53 4.82
CA VAL A 150 3.06 15.36 6.05
C VAL A 150 3.99 16.55 6.26
N VAL A 151 3.99 17.09 7.48
CA VAL A 151 4.86 18.17 7.95
C VAL A 151 5.92 17.62 8.89
N SER A 152 5.53 16.78 9.86
CA SER A 152 6.45 16.15 10.82
C SER A 152 5.84 14.89 11.46
N SER A 153 6.67 14.11 12.15
CA SER A 153 6.24 12.97 12.97
C SER A 153 6.94 13.07 14.32
N PRO A 154 6.35 13.74 15.33
CA PRO A 154 7.03 13.98 16.61
C PRO A 154 7.06 12.74 17.51
N ASP A 155 6.19 11.77 17.26
CA ASP A 155 6.12 10.50 17.99
C ASP A 155 5.92 9.35 17.00
N LEU A 156 6.31 8.15 17.42
CA LEU A 156 6.20 6.91 16.64
C LEU A 156 4.76 6.61 16.18
N ASN A 157 3.76 7.07 16.94
CA ASN A 157 2.33 6.94 16.64
C ASN A 157 1.70 8.18 15.96
N VAL A 158 2.43 9.30 15.81
CA VAL A 158 1.84 10.60 15.44
C VAL A 158 2.43 11.15 14.16
N THR A 159 1.55 11.53 13.23
CA THR A 159 1.88 12.37 12.06
C THR A 159 1.19 13.73 12.21
N ILE A 160 1.93 14.81 12.01
CA ILE A 160 1.37 16.16 11.85
C ILE A 160 1.32 16.47 10.35
N ALA A 161 0.15 16.86 9.87
CA ALA A 161 -0.10 17.11 8.45
C ALA A 161 -0.76 18.48 8.22
N LYS A 162 -0.48 19.12 7.09
CA LYS A 162 -1.19 20.35 6.68
C LYS A 162 -2.65 20.01 6.32
N LYS A 163 -3.59 20.87 6.70
CA LYS A 163 -4.99 20.78 6.23
C LYS A 163 -5.06 20.93 4.71
N CYS A 164 -6.01 20.22 4.11
CA CYS A 164 -6.36 20.28 2.70
C CYS A 164 -7.83 19.87 2.53
N SER A 165 -8.43 20.18 1.38
CA SER A 165 -9.80 19.76 1.05
C SER A 165 -9.80 18.31 0.56
N VAL A 166 -10.32 17.38 1.35
CA VAL A 166 -10.35 15.95 1.01
C VAL A 166 -11.32 15.67 -0.15
N TYR A 167 -10.88 14.96 -1.18
CA TYR A 167 -11.81 14.46 -2.20
C TYR A 167 -12.64 13.31 -1.62
N PRO A 168 -13.99 13.30 -1.76
CA PRO A 168 -14.87 12.30 -1.13
C PRO A 168 -14.90 10.96 -1.91
N VAL A 169 -13.75 10.53 -2.43
CA VAL A 169 -13.55 9.34 -3.25
C VAL A 169 -12.36 8.56 -2.73
N GLU A 170 -12.55 7.27 -2.51
CA GLU A 170 -11.47 6.34 -2.18
C GLU A 170 -11.00 5.61 -3.44
N PHE A 171 -9.71 5.70 -3.72
CA PHE A 171 -9.11 5.15 -4.94
C PHE A 171 -8.58 3.74 -4.65
N VAL A 172 -9.46 2.74 -4.73
CA VAL A 172 -9.06 1.34 -4.58
C VAL A 172 -8.44 0.85 -5.89
N VAL A 173 -7.16 0.47 -5.84
CA VAL A 173 -6.43 -0.13 -6.97
C VAL A 173 -6.22 -1.61 -6.72
N ARG A 174 -6.42 -2.45 -7.73
CA ARG A 174 -6.34 -3.92 -7.62
C ARG A 174 -5.44 -4.52 -8.69
N GLY A 175 -4.57 -5.44 -8.28
CA GLY A 175 -3.75 -6.27 -9.16
C GLY A 175 -4.21 -7.73 -9.27
N TYR A 176 -5.17 -8.17 -8.44
CA TYR A 176 -5.60 -9.57 -8.33
C TYR A 176 -7.11 -9.71 -8.11
N VAL A 177 -7.67 -10.83 -8.54
CA VAL A 177 -9.10 -11.16 -8.44
C VAL A 177 -9.41 -11.82 -7.09
N THR A 178 -9.42 -11.02 -6.02
CA THR A 178 -9.54 -11.55 -4.64
C THR A 178 -10.59 -10.81 -3.78
N GLY A 179 -10.67 -11.23 -2.52
CA GLY A 179 -11.46 -10.65 -1.44
C GLY A 179 -12.73 -11.43 -1.10
N THR A 180 -13.30 -11.04 0.04
CA THR A 180 -14.47 -11.64 0.69
C THR A 180 -15.60 -10.62 0.94
N THR A 181 -15.28 -9.31 0.96
CA THR A 181 -16.26 -8.23 1.20
C THR A 181 -17.19 -8.03 -0.01
N SER A 182 -18.35 -7.40 0.21
CA SER A 182 -19.34 -7.07 -0.83
C SER A 182 -18.76 -6.28 -2.02
N THR A 183 -17.80 -5.39 -1.75
CA THR A 183 -17.11 -4.51 -2.71
C THR A 183 -15.82 -5.08 -3.29
N SER A 184 -15.44 -6.31 -2.92
CA SER A 184 -14.22 -6.94 -3.43
C SER A 184 -14.41 -7.57 -4.81
N LEU A 185 -13.34 -7.55 -5.62
CA LEU A 185 -13.40 -7.93 -7.04
C LEU A 185 -13.87 -9.37 -7.24
N TRP A 186 -13.41 -10.31 -6.41
CA TRP A 186 -13.90 -11.70 -6.49
C TRP A 186 -15.37 -11.84 -6.13
N THR A 187 -15.84 -11.18 -5.07
CA THR A 187 -17.25 -11.25 -4.63
C THR A 187 -18.21 -10.68 -5.67
N VAL A 188 -17.87 -9.58 -6.36
CA VAL A 188 -18.73 -9.04 -7.43
C VAL A 188 -18.66 -9.91 -8.70
N TYR A 189 -17.46 -10.36 -9.08
CA TYR A 189 -17.26 -11.17 -10.28
C TYR A 189 -17.94 -12.55 -10.18
N SER A 190 -17.85 -13.21 -9.02
CA SER A 190 -18.51 -14.50 -8.76
C SER A 190 -20.04 -14.40 -8.73
N LYS A 191 -20.61 -13.20 -8.51
CA LYS A 191 -22.04 -12.90 -8.66
C LYS A 191 -22.47 -12.58 -10.11
N GLY A 192 -21.56 -12.71 -11.08
CA GLY A 192 -21.84 -12.48 -12.49
C GLY A 192 -21.60 -11.05 -12.99
N VAL A 193 -21.05 -10.15 -12.15
CA VAL A 193 -20.70 -8.80 -12.60
C VAL A 193 -19.53 -8.86 -13.59
N ARG A 194 -19.68 -8.19 -14.74
CA ARG A 194 -18.68 -8.11 -15.82
C ARG A 194 -18.29 -6.69 -16.23
N ASN A 195 -19.04 -5.68 -15.80
CA ASN A 195 -18.59 -4.30 -15.81
C ASN A 195 -18.59 -3.83 -14.34
N TYR A 196 -17.42 -3.45 -13.82
CA TYR A 196 -17.25 -3.03 -12.44
C TYR A 196 -16.46 -1.72 -12.37
N CYS A 197 -17.11 -0.64 -11.89
CA CYS A 197 -16.56 0.73 -11.89
C CYS A 197 -16.02 1.18 -13.27
N GLY A 198 -16.68 0.78 -14.37
CA GLY A 198 -16.25 1.07 -15.74
C GLY A 198 -15.25 0.07 -16.34
N ASN A 199 -14.71 -0.88 -15.55
CA ASN A 199 -13.79 -1.90 -16.04
C ASN A 199 -14.57 -3.10 -16.60
N VAL A 200 -14.32 -3.44 -17.87
CA VAL A 200 -14.82 -4.69 -18.47
C VAL A 200 -13.92 -5.84 -18.03
N LEU A 201 -14.51 -6.81 -17.33
CA LEU A 201 -13.86 -8.01 -16.82
C LEU A 201 -14.16 -9.18 -17.78
N PRO A 202 -13.15 -9.88 -18.33
CA PRO A 202 -13.40 -11.01 -19.22
C PRO A 202 -13.96 -12.20 -18.45
N ASP A 203 -14.56 -13.16 -19.16
CA ASP A 203 -14.98 -14.42 -18.56
C ASP A 203 -13.79 -15.34 -18.22
N GLY A 204 -14.03 -16.31 -17.34
CA GLY A 204 -13.04 -17.30 -16.91
C GLY A 204 -12.04 -16.84 -15.84
N LEU A 205 -12.13 -15.63 -15.27
CA LEU A 205 -11.30 -15.24 -14.12
C LEU A 205 -11.54 -16.18 -12.93
N VAL A 206 -10.46 -16.71 -12.31
CA VAL A 206 -10.54 -17.53 -11.09
C VAL A 206 -10.09 -16.74 -9.85
N LYS A 207 -10.51 -17.21 -8.66
CA LYS A 207 -10.15 -16.56 -7.39
C LYS A 207 -8.64 -16.51 -7.21
N ASN A 208 -8.16 -15.38 -6.69
CA ASN A 208 -6.77 -15.08 -6.34
C ASN A 208 -5.80 -14.98 -7.52
N GLN A 209 -6.22 -15.15 -8.78
CA GLN A 209 -5.33 -14.93 -9.92
C GLN A 209 -4.91 -13.46 -10.05
N ARG A 210 -3.77 -13.22 -10.70
CA ARG A 210 -3.30 -11.89 -11.10
C ARG A 210 -4.13 -11.38 -12.29
N LEU A 211 -4.41 -10.08 -12.30
CA LEU A 211 -4.99 -9.38 -13.46
C LEU A 211 -3.91 -9.08 -14.51
N GLU A 212 -4.30 -8.99 -15.79
CA GLU A 212 -3.40 -8.57 -16.87
C GLU A 212 -2.91 -7.12 -16.71
N LYS A 213 -3.75 -6.27 -16.12
CA LYS A 213 -3.48 -4.87 -15.81
C LYS A 213 -4.11 -4.52 -14.46
N ASN A 214 -3.50 -3.57 -13.76
CA ASN A 214 -4.09 -3.02 -12.55
C ASN A 214 -5.38 -2.27 -12.92
N ILE A 215 -6.43 -2.40 -12.10
CA ILE A 215 -7.69 -1.69 -12.30
C ILE A 215 -8.01 -0.79 -11.11
N LEU A 216 -8.71 0.31 -11.39
CA LEU A 216 -9.29 1.21 -10.40
C LEU A 216 -10.76 0.84 -10.17
N THR A 217 -11.14 0.63 -8.91
CA THR A 217 -12.54 0.39 -8.52
C THR A 217 -12.92 1.36 -7.40
N PRO A 218 -13.07 2.67 -7.69
CA PRO A 218 -13.26 3.67 -6.66
C PRO A 218 -14.57 3.47 -5.89
N THR A 219 -14.58 3.93 -4.65
CA THR A 219 -15.74 3.92 -3.76
C THR A 219 -16.00 5.31 -3.19
N THR A 220 -17.27 5.65 -2.93
CA THR A 220 -17.64 6.81 -2.12
C THR A 220 -17.81 6.40 -0.65
N LYS A 221 -17.46 7.31 0.26
CA LYS A 221 -17.73 7.15 1.70
C LYS A 221 -19.19 7.50 1.99
N ALA A 222 -20.08 6.51 2.01
CA ALA A 222 -21.43 6.68 2.54
C ALA A 222 -21.44 6.46 4.07
N ALA A 223 -22.56 6.80 4.73
CA ALA A 223 -22.65 6.78 6.19
C ALA A 223 -22.45 5.37 6.81
N ASP A 224 -22.92 4.33 6.12
CA ASP A 224 -22.97 2.96 6.65
C ASP A 224 -21.92 2.02 6.04
N HIS A 225 -21.52 2.23 4.78
CA HIS A 225 -20.54 1.40 4.07
C HIS A 225 -20.03 2.08 2.78
N ASP A 226 -18.87 1.66 2.28
CA ASP A 226 -18.29 2.19 1.05
C ASP A 226 -19.06 1.67 -0.18
N VAL A 227 -19.46 2.58 -1.09
CA VAL A 227 -20.30 2.24 -2.26
C VAL A 227 -19.46 2.35 -3.54
N PRO A 228 -19.39 1.30 -4.39
CA PRO A 228 -18.68 1.37 -5.68
C PRO A 228 -19.28 2.43 -6.61
N ILE A 229 -18.41 3.22 -7.24
CA ILE A 229 -18.79 4.29 -8.17
C ILE A 229 -17.96 4.20 -9.46
N SER A 230 -18.48 4.68 -10.58
CA SER A 230 -17.73 4.82 -11.84
C SER A 230 -17.03 6.19 -11.96
N PRO A 231 -15.98 6.32 -12.80
CA PRO A 231 -15.35 7.61 -13.11
C PRO A 231 -16.33 8.66 -13.66
N GLU A 232 -17.35 8.23 -14.38
CA GLU A 232 -18.39 9.09 -14.95
C GLU A 232 -19.27 9.67 -13.83
N GLU A 233 -19.79 8.82 -12.96
CA GLU A 233 -20.64 9.23 -11.82
C GLU A 233 -19.90 10.16 -10.84
N ILE A 234 -18.59 9.99 -10.64
CA ILE A 234 -17.76 10.90 -9.81
C ILE A 234 -17.84 12.35 -10.33
N VAL A 235 -17.79 12.53 -11.65
CA VAL A 235 -17.82 13.86 -12.28
C VAL A 235 -19.25 14.38 -12.37
N GLU A 236 -20.23 13.53 -12.67
CA GLU A 236 -21.65 13.90 -12.72
C GLU A 236 -22.19 14.34 -11.35
N GLN A 237 -21.74 13.72 -10.26
CA GLN A 237 -22.07 14.10 -8.89
C GLN A 237 -21.26 15.30 -8.37
N GLY A 238 -20.33 15.85 -9.17
CA GLY A 238 -19.51 17.00 -8.80
C GLY A 238 -18.49 16.72 -7.67
N LEU A 239 -18.16 15.45 -7.42
CA LEU A 239 -17.20 15.06 -6.36
C LEU A 239 -15.77 15.46 -6.73
N MET A 240 -15.45 15.46 -8.03
CA MET A 240 -14.20 15.91 -8.63
C MET A 240 -14.45 16.45 -10.04
N THR A 241 -13.64 17.39 -10.51
CA THR A 241 -13.59 17.71 -11.94
C THR A 241 -12.95 16.56 -12.74
N ARG A 242 -13.20 16.52 -14.05
CA ARG A 242 -12.63 15.47 -14.93
C ARG A 242 -11.10 15.47 -14.92
N ASP A 243 -10.45 16.63 -14.84
CA ASP A 243 -8.99 16.73 -14.83
C ASP A 243 -8.37 16.27 -13.49
N GLU A 244 -8.96 16.68 -12.36
CA GLU A 244 -8.55 16.20 -11.03
C GLU A 244 -8.69 14.68 -10.92
N LEU A 245 -9.81 14.13 -11.42
CA LEU A 245 -10.06 12.69 -11.44
C LEU A 245 -9.03 11.95 -12.31
N ASN A 246 -8.76 12.46 -13.52
CA ASN A 246 -7.76 11.89 -14.42
C ASN A 246 -6.37 11.88 -13.77
N GLU A 247 -5.98 12.96 -13.09
CA GLU A 247 -4.68 13.04 -12.40
C GLU A 247 -4.62 12.12 -11.19
N ALA A 248 -5.65 12.07 -10.34
CA ALA A 248 -5.72 11.19 -9.17
C ALA A 248 -5.71 9.71 -9.57
N CYS A 249 -6.49 9.32 -10.59
CA CYS A 249 -6.46 7.97 -11.16
C CYS A 249 -5.07 7.59 -11.67
N ARG A 250 -4.40 8.47 -12.42
CA ARG A 250 -3.03 8.24 -12.90
C ARG A 250 -2.04 8.10 -11.73
N LYS A 251 -2.12 8.98 -10.73
CA LYS A 251 -1.26 8.93 -9.53
C LYS A 251 -1.47 7.63 -8.74
N ALA A 252 -2.73 7.22 -8.50
CA ALA A 252 -3.06 5.96 -7.83
C ALA A 252 -2.48 4.73 -8.54
N LEU A 253 -2.59 4.65 -9.88
CA LEU A 253 -2.02 3.54 -10.65
C LEU A 253 -0.48 3.52 -10.57
N VAL A 254 0.19 4.67 -10.71
CA VAL A 254 1.66 4.75 -10.64
C VAL A 254 2.18 4.44 -9.23
N LEU A 255 1.50 4.91 -8.18
CA LEU A 255 1.79 4.53 -6.79
C LEU A 255 1.70 3.02 -6.59
N PHE A 256 0.68 2.38 -7.15
CA PHE A 256 0.43 0.95 -6.97
C PHE A 256 1.42 0.08 -7.74
N GLU A 257 1.84 0.52 -8.94
CA GLU A 257 2.88 -0.14 -9.73
C GLU A 257 4.27 -0.03 -9.07
N TYR A 258 4.58 1.13 -8.50
CA TYR A 258 5.79 1.31 -7.69
C TYR A 258 5.73 0.46 -6.42
N GLY A 259 4.59 0.47 -5.72
CA GLY A 259 4.35 -0.34 -4.52
C GLY A 259 4.49 -1.84 -4.77
N GLN A 260 3.93 -2.35 -5.87
CA GLN A 260 4.11 -3.73 -6.32
C GLN A 260 5.58 -4.06 -6.62
N SER A 261 6.32 -3.14 -7.22
CA SER A 261 7.73 -3.36 -7.56
C SER A 261 8.60 -3.49 -6.31
N VAL A 262 8.45 -2.58 -5.35
CA VAL A 262 9.14 -2.62 -4.05
C VAL A 262 8.72 -3.85 -3.23
N ALA A 263 7.43 -4.16 -3.15
CA ALA A 263 6.94 -5.35 -2.45
C ALA A 263 7.56 -6.64 -3.02
N ALA A 264 7.63 -6.76 -4.35
CA ALA A 264 8.24 -7.91 -5.02
C ALA A 264 9.75 -8.02 -4.78
N GLU A 265 10.46 -6.89 -4.66
CA GLU A 265 11.88 -6.88 -4.26
C GLU A 265 12.08 -7.33 -2.81
N HIS A 266 11.06 -7.25 -1.95
CA HIS A 266 11.08 -7.68 -0.55
C HIS A 266 10.30 -9.00 -0.29
N GLY A 267 10.01 -9.79 -1.34
CA GLY A 267 9.41 -11.13 -1.18
C GLY A 267 7.89 -11.14 -0.92
N LEU A 268 7.23 -10.00 -1.15
CA LEU A 268 5.81 -9.79 -0.94
C LEU A 268 5.08 -9.54 -2.27
N LEU A 269 3.78 -9.80 -2.29
CA LEU A 269 2.88 -9.32 -3.34
C LEU A 269 1.97 -8.26 -2.72
N LEU A 270 2.01 -7.03 -3.26
CA LEU A 270 0.98 -6.03 -2.99
C LEU A 270 -0.23 -6.34 -3.91
N VAL A 271 -1.38 -6.63 -3.30
CA VAL A 271 -2.49 -7.33 -3.97
C VAL A 271 -3.59 -6.35 -4.40
N ASP A 272 -4.02 -5.53 -3.46
CA ASP A 272 -4.84 -4.34 -3.65
C ASP A 272 -4.52 -3.33 -2.53
N THR A 273 -4.82 -2.06 -2.78
CA THR A 273 -4.67 -0.95 -1.83
C THR A 273 -5.77 0.07 -2.01
N LYS A 274 -6.03 0.86 -0.98
CA LYS A 274 -6.84 2.07 -1.02
C LYS A 274 -5.94 3.30 -0.91
N TYR A 275 -6.21 4.34 -1.69
CA TYR A 275 -5.64 5.68 -1.49
C TYR A 275 -6.74 6.71 -1.23
N GLU A 276 -6.40 7.78 -0.53
CA GLU A 276 -7.18 9.00 -0.47
C GLU A 276 -6.31 10.18 -0.91
N PHE A 277 -6.94 11.16 -1.54
CA PHE A 277 -6.28 12.37 -2.01
C PHE A 277 -6.97 13.62 -1.44
N GLY A 278 -6.19 14.67 -1.23
CA GLY A 278 -6.68 16.00 -0.90
C GLY A 278 -6.22 17.04 -1.91
N LYS A 279 -6.89 18.18 -1.92
CA LYS A 279 -6.56 19.37 -2.70
C LYS A 279 -5.99 20.44 -1.80
N ALA A 280 -4.75 20.86 -2.07
CA ALA A 280 -4.13 22.00 -1.41
C ALA A 280 -4.71 23.34 -1.90
N ASP A 281 -4.40 24.42 -1.17
CA ASP A 281 -4.89 25.78 -1.47
C ASP A 281 -4.43 26.30 -2.84
N ASP A 282 -3.28 25.81 -3.34
CA ASP A 282 -2.75 26.08 -4.68
C ASP A 282 -3.38 25.22 -5.79
N GLY A 283 -4.31 24.34 -5.42
CA GLY A 283 -4.99 23.40 -6.32
C GLY A 283 -4.27 22.07 -6.52
N SER A 284 -3.07 21.86 -5.96
CA SER A 284 -2.31 20.62 -6.16
C SER A 284 -2.93 19.42 -5.45
N ILE A 285 -2.86 18.25 -6.09
CA ILE A 285 -3.32 16.97 -5.52
C ILE A 285 -2.24 16.39 -4.60
N LEU A 286 -2.56 16.33 -3.31
CA LEU A 286 -1.77 15.71 -2.24
C LEU A 286 -2.25 14.27 -1.97
N LEU A 287 -1.31 13.35 -1.77
CA LEU A 287 -1.58 12.06 -1.14
C LEU A 287 -1.74 12.26 0.37
N ILE A 288 -2.79 11.68 0.94
CA ILE A 288 -3.15 11.82 2.36
C ILE A 288 -3.47 10.46 2.98
N ASP A 289 -4.03 10.47 4.18
CA ASP A 289 -4.47 9.28 4.91
C ASP A 289 -3.30 8.33 5.26
N GLU A 290 -3.41 7.03 5.00
CA GLU A 290 -2.34 6.05 5.21
C GLU A 290 -2.04 5.27 3.93
N VAL A 291 -0.78 4.89 3.73
CA VAL A 291 -0.28 4.38 2.43
C VAL A 291 0.36 3.01 2.61
N HIS A 292 -0.10 2.03 1.83
CA HIS A 292 0.51 0.70 1.73
C HIS A 292 0.71 -0.01 3.09
N THR A 293 -0.24 0.17 4.00
CA THR A 293 -0.23 -0.44 5.34
C THR A 293 -0.98 -1.77 5.35
N PRO A 294 -0.82 -2.65 6.36
CA PRO A 294 -1.69 -3.83 6.53
C PRO A 294 -3.18 -3.50 6.81
N ASP A 295 -3.54 -2.25 7.10
CA ASP A 295 -4.95 -1.83 7.24
C ASP A 295 -5.53 -1.28 5.92
N SER A 296 -4.73 -0.63 5.07
CA SER A 296 -5.14 -0.09 3.76
C SER A 296 -4.84 -0.98 2.55
N SER A 297 -4.03 -2.03 2.72
CA SER A 297 -3.57 -2.93 1.65
C SER A 297 -3.62 -4.41 2.04
N ARG A 298 -3.80 -5.26 1.03
CA ARG A 298 -3.54 -6.71 1.15
C ARG A 298 -2.13 -7.07 0.71
N TYR A 299 -1.44 -7.83 1.54
CA TYR A 299 -0.13 -8.39 1.25
C TYR A 299 -0.13 -9.91 1.36
N TRP A 300 0.46 -10.56 0.36
CA TRP A 300 0.71 -12.02 0.35
C TRP A 300 2.21 -12.33 0.34
N ILE A 301 2.59 -13.49 0.88
CA ILE A 301 3.94 -14.04 0.76
C ILE A 301 4.15 -14.52 -0.69
N ALA A 302 5.07 -13.90 -1.42
CA ALA A 302 5.27 -14.19 -2.85
C ALA A 302 5.73 -15.65 -3.08
N ALA A 303 6.56 -16.17 -2.17
CA ALA A 303 7.14 -17.51 -2.28
C ALA A 303 6.10 -18.65 -2.27
N SER A 304 4.95 -18.47 -1.60
CA SER A 304 3.90 -19.52 -1.49
C SER A 304 2.71 -19.33 -2.45
N TYR A 305 2.60 -18.16 -3.09
CA TYR A 305 1.46 -17.81 -3.95
C TYR A 305 1.19 -18.82 -5.08
N GLU A 306 2.19 -19.10 -5.92
CA GLU A 306 2.06 -19.95 -7.11
C GLU A 306 1.64 -21.39 -6.79
N GLU A 307 2.17 -21.97 -5.71
CA GLU A 307 1.82 -23.32 -5.27
C GLU A 307 0.40 -23.37 -4.69
N ARG A 308 0.04 -22.37 -3.88
CA ARG A 308 -1.29 -22.29 -3.24
C ARG A 308 -2.38 -22.06 -4.28
N LEU A 309 -2.16 -21.19 -5.27
CA LEU A 309 -3.07 -20.99 -6.40
C LEU A 309 -3.31 -22.29 -7.18
N LYS A 310 -2.25 -23.05 -7.52
CA LYS A 310 -2.35 -24.35 -8.21
C LYS A 310 -3.11 -25.41 -7.42
N LYS A 311 -3.09 -25.32 -6.08
CA LYS A 311 -3.84 -26.19 -5.17
C LYS A 311 -5.26 -25.68 -4.85
N GLY A 312 -5.68 -24.53 -5.40
CA GLY A 312 -6.97 -23.90 -5.08
C GLY A 312 -7.08 -23.38 -3.65
N LEU A 313 -5.95 -23.08 -3.00
CA LEU A 313 -5.86 -22.58 -1.62
C LEU A 313 -5.78 -21.05 -1.61
N GLU A 314 -6.33 -20.43 -0.56
CA GLU A 314 -6.11 -19.00 -0.30
C GLU A 314 -4.61 -18.71 -0.11
N PRO A 315 -4.05 -17.64 -0.72
CA PRO A 315 -2.68 -17.21 -0.49
C PRO A 315 -2.34 -16.99 0.99
N GLU A 316 -1.07 -17.13 1.35
CA GLU A 316 -0.57 -16.83 2.69
C GLU A 316 -0.54 -15.31 2.88
N ASN A 317 -1.43 -14.80 3.74
CA ASN A 317 -1.61 -13.37 3.97
C ASN A 317 -1.07 -12.92 5.34
N ILE A 318 -0.75 -11.62 5.42
CA ILE A 318 -0.26 -10.98 6.65
C ILE A 318 -1.35 -10.10 7.30
N ASP A 319 -2.47 -9.91 6.61
CA ASP A 319 -3.58 -9.06 7.03
C ASP A 319 -4.45 -9.68 8.16
N LYS A 320 -5.47 -8.93 8.56
CA LYS A 320 -6.39 -9.22 9.68
C LYS A 320 -7.52 -10.22 9.40
N GLU A 321 -7.54 -10.92 8.26
CA GLU A 321 -8.63 -11.84 7.92
C GLU A 321 -8.76 -12.99 8.93
N PHE A 322 -7.67 -13.46 9.52
CA PHE A 322 -7.74 -14.51 10.55
C PHE A 322 -8.42 -14.05 11.86
N LEU A 323 -8.29 -12.76 12.23
CA LEU A 323 -9.06 -12.18 13.34
C LEU A 323 -10.56 -12.15 12.99
N ARG A 324 -10.91 -11.71 11.76
CA ARG A 324 -12.30 -11.72 11.28
C ARG A 324 -12.90 -13.12 11.32
N LEU A 325 -12.19 -14.12 10.78
CA LEU A 325 -12.62 -15.52 10.79
C LEU A 325 -12.81 -16.05 12.21
N TRP A 326 -11.95 -15.68 13.16
CA TRP A 326 -12.14 -16.06 14.55
C TRP A 326 -13.45 -15.50 15.11
N PHE A 327 -13.72 -14.20 14.94
CA PHE A 327 -14.99 -13.61 15.41
C PHE A 327 -16.21 -14.24 14.71
N SER A 328 -16.19 -14.39 13.38
CA SER A 328 -17.30 -15.02 12.64
C SER A 328 -17.56 -16.48 13.00
N ASN A 329 -16.58 -17.19 13.55
CA ASN A 329 -16.72 -18.58 14.01
C ASN A 329 -17.14 -18.70 15.48
N ASN A 330 -17.06 -17.62 16.27
CA ASN A 330 -17.32 -17.62 17.72
C ASN A 330 -18.49 -16.72 18.16
N CYS A 331 -19.02 -15.87 17.27
CA CYS A 331 -20.17 -14.98 17.51
C CYS A 331 -20.82 -14.55 16.18
N ASP A 332 -21.98 -13.89 16.22
CA ASP A 332 -22.51 -13.09 15.11
C ASP A 332 -22.08 -11.62 15.32
N PRO A 333 -20.94 -11.17 14.74
CA PRO A 333 -20.37 -9.86 15.06
C PRO A 333 -21.26 -8.68 14.69
N TYR A 334 -22.23 -8.90 13.79
CA TYR A 334 -23.20 -7.89 13.34
C TYR A 334 -24.43 -7.78 14.24
N LYS A 335 -24.79 -8.84 14.99
CA LYS A 335 -26.02 -8.89 15.80
C LYS A 335 -25.77 -8.97 17.31
N ASP A 336 -24.67 -9.58 17.74
CA ASP A 336 -24.41 -9.81 19.15
C ASP A 336 -24.05 -8.50 19.87
N LYS A 337 -24.80 -8.17 20.93
CA LYS A 337 -24.62 -6.90 21.67
C LYS A 337 -23.21 -6.78 22.25
N VAL A 338 -22.69 -7.87 22.80
CA VAL A 338 -21.34 -7.98 23.36
C VAL A 338 -20.60 -9.04 22.55
N LEU A 339 -19.38 -8.72 22.11
CA LEU A 339 -18.50 -9.69 21.46
C LEU A 339 -17.62 -10.38 22.51
N PRO A 340 -17.20 -11.63 22.30
CA PRO A 340 -16.16 -12.23 23.13
C PRO A 340 -14.82 -11.50 22.92
N ASP A 341 -14.00 -11.42 23.96
CA ASP A 341 -12.65 -10.86 23.83
C ASP A 341 -11.79 -11.72 22.89
N ALA A 342 -10.97 -11.06 22.06
CA ALA A 342 -10.01 -11.76 21.21
C ALA A 342 -8.96 -12.50 22.07
N PRO A 343 -8.66 -13.79 21.82
CA PRO A 343 -7.65 -14.52 22.57
C PRO A 343 -6.29 -13.84 22.53
N ARG A 344 -5.55 -13.91 23.63
CA ARG A 344 -4.27 -13.20 23.77
C ARG A 344 -3.27 -13.62 22.70
N GLU A 345 -3.23 -14.90 22.37
CA GLU A 345 -2.39 -15.49 21.32
C GLU A 345 -2.77 -14.97 19.93
N LEU A 346 -4.05 -14.70 19.70
CA LEU A 346 -4.58 -14.16 18.44
C LEU A 346 -4.18 -12.68 18.27
N VAL A 347 -4.23 -11.90 19.35
CA VAL A 347 -3.75 -10.51 19.40
C VAL A 347 -2.23 -10.45 19.23
N SER A 348 -1.51 -11.36 19.89
CA SER A 348 -0.04 -11.46 19.83
C SER A 348 0.47 -11.84 18.43
N GLU A 349 -0.15 -12.83 17.78
CA GLU A 349 0.11 -13.18 16.38
C GLU A 349 -0.21 -12.03 15.42
N LEU A 350 -1.24 -11.23 15.70
CA LEU A 350 -1.60 -10.07 14.88
C LEU A 350 -0.59 -8.92 15.02
N ALA A 351 -0.18 -8.60 16.25
CA ALA A 351 0.90 -7.63 16.50
C ALA A 351 2.20 -8.07 15.81
N TRP A 352 2.55 -9.36 15.93
CA TRP A 352 3.71 -9.91 15.22
C TRP A 352 3.57 -9.76 13.70
N ARG A 353 2.44 -10.13 13.08
CA ARG A 353 2.25 -9.98 11.63
C ARG A 353 2.39 -8.54 11.14
N TYR A 354 1.91 -7.57 11.92
CA TYR A 354 2.04 -6.16 11.60
C TYR A 354 3.52 -5.73 11.62
N ILE A 355 4.27 -6.11 12.65
CA ILE A 355 5.71 -5.85 12.74
C ILE A 355 6.48 -6.59 11.62
N PHE A 356 6.19 -7.87 11.39
CA PHE A 356 6.76 -8.67 10.30
C PHE A 356 6.59 -7.98 8.94
N LEU A 357 5.40 -7.44 8.64
CA LEU A 357 5.17 -6.70 7.40
C LEU A 357 6.00 -5.42 7.36
N TYR A 358 6.03 -4.63 8.44
CA TYR A 358 6.83 -3.41 8.51
C TYR A 358 8.31 -3.70 8.23
N GLU A 359 8.89 -4.68 8.94
CA GLU A 359 10.31 -5.00 8.80
C GLU A 359 10.61 -5.52 7.39
N THR A 360 9.74 -6.41 6.87
CA THR A 360 9.87 -6.94 5.50
C THR A 360 9.76 -5.83 4.44
N ILE A 361 8.74 -4.95 4.51
CA ILE A 361 8.49 -3.97 3.45
C ILE A 361 9.45 -2.77 3.48
N THR A 362 9.91 -2.36 4.67
CA THR A 362 10.79 -1.18 4.81
C THR A 362 12.27 -1.52 4.75
N GLY A 363 12.65 -2.78 4.99
CA GLY A 363 14.05 -3.18 5.21
C GLY A 363 14.61 -2.77 6.57
N LEU A 364 13.79 -2.18 7.46
CA LEU A 364 14.21 -1.63 8.74
C LEU A 364 13.86 -2.55 9.90
N LYS A 365 14.66 -2.51 10.95
CA LYS A 365 14.33 -3.12 12.24
C LYS A 365 13.27 -2.28 12.95
N PHE A 366 12.22 -2.93 13.44
CA PHE A 366 11.22 -2.33 14.31
C PHE A 366 11.78 -2.18 15.72
N ASP A 367 11.83 -0.94 16.19
CA ASP A 367 12.21 -0.61 17.55
C ASP A 367 11.00 -0.72 18.48
N LEU A 368 11.10 -1.64 19.43
CA LEU A 368 10.14 -1.81 20.53
C LEU A 368 10.37 -0.69 21.56
N PRO A 369 9.38 0.18 21.83
CA PRO A 369 9.47 1.17 22.91
C PRO A 369 9.61 0.51 24.28
N ASP A 370 10.17 1.24 25.27
CA ASP A 370 10.14 0.78 26.66
C ASP A 370 8.68 0.68 27.13
N ALA A 371 8.21 -0.53 27.38
CA ALA A 371 6.84 -0.81 27.78
C ALA A 371 6.48 -0.23 29.17
N LYS A 372 7.47 0.27 29.93
CA LYS A 372 7.27 0.97 31.21
C LYS A 372 6.98 2.47 31.03
N GLU A 373 7.33 3.07 29.90
CA GLU A 373 6.89 4.44 29.60
C GLU A 373 5.42 4.40 29.19
N SER A 374 4.59 5.20 29.85
CA SER A 374 3.21 5.44 29.45
C SER A 374 3.17 6.01 28.03
N ILE A 375 2.55 5.28 27.10
CA ILE A 375 2.41 5.73 25.71
C ILE A 375 1.68 7.08 25.60
N HIS A 376 0.77 7.36 26.53
CA HIS A 376 0.06 8.64 26.62
C HIS A 376 0.98 9.80 27.02
N ASP A 377 1.91 9.57 27.96
CA ASP A 377 2.84 10.58 28.43
C ASP A 377 3.94 10.84 27.40
N ARG A 378 4.44 9.78 26.76
CA ARG A 378 5.38 9.87 25.62
C ARG A 378 4.80 10.74 24.50
N ILE A 379 3.58 10.41 24.05
CA ILE A 379 2.90 11.17 22.99
C ILE A 379 2.62 12.61 23.43
N SER A 380 2.07 12.83 24.63
CA SER A 380 1.74 14.18 25.10
C SER A 380 2.98 15.07 25.21
N ARG A 381 4.09 14.52 25.72
CA ARG A 381 5.40 15.21 25.80
C ARG A 381 5.95 15.55 24.42
N ASN A 382 5.99 14.58 23.52
CA ASN A 382 6.53 14.74 22.17
C ASN A 382 5.70 15.73 21.32
N VAL A 383 4.37 15.65 21.38
CA VAL A 383 3.47 16.58 20.68
C VAL A 383 3.56 17.98 21.29
N SER A 384 3.64 18.11 22.62
CA SER A 384 3.82 19.42 23.27
C SER A 384 5.07 20.14 22.80
N GLN A 385 6.18 19.42 22.63
CA GLN A 385 7.43 19.98 22.10
C GLN A 385 7.29 20.41 20.63
N ALA A 386 6.62 19.60 19.80
CA ALA A 386 6.38 19.96 18.39
C ALA A 386 5.50 21.20 18.25
N MET A 387 4.48 21.37 19.11
CA MET A 387 3.60 22.53 19.15
C MET A 387 4.30 23.85 19.53
N LEU A 388 5.55 23.83 20.02
CA LEU A 388 6.37 25.04 20.21
C LEU A 388 7.03 25.55 18.92
N HIS A 389 6.93 24.79 17.84
CA HIS A 389 7.61 25.03 16.56
C HIS A 389 6.65 25.06 15.36
N LEU A 390 5.33 25.05 15.62
CA LEU A 390 4.24 25.11 14.64
C LEU A 390 3.49 26.44 14.73
#